data_AF-A0AA49JZ93-F1
#
_entry.id   AF-A0AA49JZ93-F1
#
_cell.length_a   1.000
_cell.length_b   1.000
_cell.length_c   1.000
_cell.angle_alpha   90.00
_cell.angle_beta   90.00
_cell.angle_gamma   90.00
#
_symmetry.space_group_name_H-M   'P 1'
#
loop_
_entity.id
_entity.type
_entity.pdbx_description
1 polymer ?
#
loop_
_entity_poly.entity_id
_entity_poly.type
_entity_poly.pdbx_seq_one_letter_code
_entity_poly.pdbx_strand_id
1 'polypeptide(L)'
;MPLRLLLLAFALLAAPLRAQVPALRAGTFVAERIDRDPLPQTDRVVDEDGTTYLIVFDRLVLSLRDDGRFRASVRYRRTLYANDPRGRDRRIPLQTMAVTGRYEIVGSEVRFTPDPSEETRGLRMLSGTVVNGREITVPFQYRNGTRERDRRLVMRRNDNIL
;
A
#
# COMPACT_ATOMS: atom_id res chain seq x y z
N MET A 1 -26.33 29.28 -66.22
CA MET A 1 -25.11 29.34 -65.39
C MET A 1 -25.25 30.46 -64.37
N PRO A 2 -24.59 30.39 -63.21
CA PRO A 2 -24.14 29.19 -62.49
C PRO A 2 -25.37 28.66 -61.70
N LEU A 3 -25.36 28.16 -60.45
CA LEU A 3 -24.39 27.35 -59.69
C LEU A 3 -25.19 26.22 -58.96
N ARG A 4 -24.51 25.24 -58.38
CA ARG A 4 -25.05 24.37 -57.31
C ARG A 4 -24.14 24.49 -56.08
N LEU A 5 -24.68 24.86 -54.92
CA LEU A 5 -23.93 24.83 -53.66
C LEU A 5 -24.04 23.43 -53.05
N LEU A 6 -22.94 22.68 -53.04
CA LEU A 6 -22.88 21.35 -52.42
C LEU A 6 -22.32 21.48 -50.99
N LEU A 7 -23.19 21.38 -49.98
CA LEU A 7 -22.79 21.37 -48.58
C LEU A 7 -22.24 19.98 -48.21
N LEU A 8 -20.91 19.84 -48.17
CA LEU A 8 -20.26 18.67 -47.55
C LEU A 8 -20.29 18.82 -46.02
N ALA A 9 -21.12 18.01 -45.37
CA ALA A 9 -21.10 17.84 -43.92
C ALA A 9 -19.88 16.99 -43.51
N PHE A 10 -18.85 17.63 -42.95
CA PHE A 10 -17.65 16.95 -42.45
C PHE A 10 -17.92 16.39 -41.04
N ALA A 11 -18.42 15.15 -40.97
CA ALA A 11 -18.66 14.47 -39.70
C ALA A 11 -17.33 14.03 -39.05
N LEU A 12 -16.78 14.84 -38.15
CA LEU A 12 -15.66 14.43 -37.31
C LEU A 12 -16.10 13.31 -36.35
N LEU A 13 -15.73 12.08 -36.68
CA LEU A 13 -15.75 10.93 -35.78
C LEU A 13 -14.74 11.15 -34.66
N ALA A 14 -15.19 11.78 -33.57
CA ALA A 14 -14.46 11.85 -32.31
C ALA A 14 -14.43 10.43 -31.68
N ALA A 15 -13.46 9.63 -32.10
CA ALA A 15 -13.18 8.34 -31.46
C ALA A 15 -12.86 8.61 -29.97
N PRO A 16 -13.54 7.93 -29.02
CA PRO A 16 -13.21 8.12 -27.61
C PRO A 16 -11.80 7.59 -27.37
N LEU A 17 -10.88 8.48 -26.98
CA LEU A 17 -9.62 8.07 -26.37
C LEU A 17 -9.98 7.28 -25.11
N ARG A 18 -9.99 5.94 -25.23
CA ARG A 18 -9.90 5.07 -24.06
C ARG A 18 -8.60 5.42 -23.37
N ALA A 19 -8.69 6.14 -22.26
CA ALA A 19 -7.56 6.37 -21.38
C ALA A 19 -6.93 5.00 -21.09
N GLN A 20 -5.68 4.81 -21.52
CA GLN A 20 -4.96 3.57 -21.26
C GLN A 20 -4.72 3.52 -19.75
N VAL A 21 -5.57 2.77 -19.05
CA VAL A 21 -5.40 2.44 -17.64
C VAL A 21 -3.98 1.90 -17.48
N PRO A 22 -3.16 2.44 -16.56
CA PRO A 22 -1.80 1.95 -16.39
C PRO A 22 -1.84 0.48 -15.99
N ALA A 23 -1.39 -0.41 -16.87
CA ALA A 23 -1.35 -1.84 -16.59
C ALA A 23 -0.24 -2.12 -15.56
N LEU A 24 -0.61 -2.22 -14.28
CA LEU A 24 0.29 -2.71 -13.24
C LEU A 24 0.66 -4.16 -13.56
N ARG A 25 1.96 -4.44 -13.71
CA ARG A 25 2.47 -5.80 -13.93
C ARG A 25 2.85 -6.44 -12.60
N ALA A 26 2.92 -7.77 -12.60
CA ALA A 26 3.56 -8.53 -11.52
C ALA A 26 4.99 -8.01 -11.25
N GLY A 27 5.46 -8.23 -10.02
CA GLY A 27 6.75 -7.75 -9.54
C GLY A 27 6.71 -7.39 -8.05
N THR A 28 7.86 -6.96 -7.55
CA THR A 28 8.02 -6.52 -6.16
C THR A 28 7.94 -5.00 -6.07
N PHE A 29 7.16 -4.51 -5.11
CA PHE A 29 6.98 -3.11 -4.77
C PHE A 29 7.45 -2.89 -3.34
N VAL A 30 8.16 -1.79 -3.08
CA VAL A 30 8.60 -1.41 -1.73
C VAL A 30 8.00 -0.07 -1.38
N ALA A 31 7.46 0.04 -0.16
CA ALA A 31 7.05 1.33 0.38
C ALA A 31 8.28 2.23 0.52
N GLU A 32 8.26 3.38 -0.17
CA GLU A 32 9.23 4.44 0.07
C GLU A 32 8.73 5.38 1.18
N ARG A 33 7.40 5.54 1.26
CA ARG A 33 6.74 6.45 2.20
C ARG A 33 5.52 5.83 2.87
N ILE A 34 5.22 6.32 4.07
CA ILE A 34 3.91 6.22 4.72
C ILE A 34 3.31 7.63 4.74
N ASP A 35 2.17 7.77 4.07
CA ASP A 35 1.52 9.01 3.64
C ASP A 35 2.43 9.95 2.84
N ARG A 36 3.22 10.76 3.54
CA ARG A 36 4.14 11.77 3.00
C ARG A 36 5.58 11.56 3.48
N ASP A 37 5.77 10.82 4.57
CA ASP A 37 7.07 10.68 5.24
C ASP A 37 7.83 9.46 4.72
N PRO A 38 9.15 9.54 4.52
CA PRO A 38 9.96 8.41 4.10
C PRO A 38 10.09 7.34 5.18
N LEU A 39 10.38 6.10 4.78
CA LEU A 39 10.82 5.05 5.69
C LEU A 39 12.31 5.22 6.10
N PRO A 40 12.70 4.81 7.32
CA PRO A 40 11.85 4.23 8.37
C PRO A 40 10.99 5.29 9.08
N GLN A 41 9.71 4.98 9.35
CA GLN A 41 8.79 5.89 10.03
C GLN A 41 8.50 5.38 11.46
N THR A 42 8.35 6.30 12.40
CA THR A 42 7.93 6.00 13.79
C THR A 42 6.52 6.51 14.05
N ASP A 43 5.63 5.67 14.59
CA ASP A 43 4.36 6.07 15.20
C ASP A 43 4.45 5.92 16.73
N ARG A 44 4.05 6.96 17.45
CA ARG A 44 4.03 7.01 18.93
C ARG A 44 2.61 7.28 19.39
N VAL A 45 2.14 6.43 20.30
CA VAL A 45 0.89 6.61 21.04
C VAL A 45 1.21 6.69 22.53
N VAL A 46 0.48 7.54 23.24
CA VAL A 46 0.38 7.50 24.70
C VAL A 46 -1.09 7.21 25.02
N ASP A 47 -1.33 6.15 25.77
CA ASP A 47 -2.66 5.77 26.25
C ASP A 47 -2.97 6.47 27.60
N GLU A 48 -4.21 6.35 28.07
CA GLU A 48 -4.75 7.11 29.20
C GLU A 48 -4.07 6.79 30.54
N ASP A 49 -3.49 5.60 30.67
CA ASP A 49 -2.67 5.15 31.81
C ASP A 49 -1.24 5.72 31.80
N GLY A 50 -0.89 6.53 30.79
CA GLY A 50 0.44 7.07 30.57
C GLY A 50 1.42 6.11 29.87
N THR A 51 0.98 4.89 29.52
CA THR A 51 1.82 3.94 28.80
C THR A 51 2.11 4.43 27.39
N THR A 52 3.40 4.54 27.04
CA THR A 52 3.83 4.92 25.70
C THR A 52 4.09 3.68 24.84
N TYR A 53 3.35 3.57 23.73
CA TYR A 53 3.57 2.59 22.68
C TYR A 53 4.31 3.23 21.51
N LEU A 54 5.34 2.54 21.00
CA LEU A 54 6.15 3.01 19.88
C LEU A 54 6.32 1.90 18.85
N ILE A 55 6.00 2.18 17.59
CA ILE A 55 6.21 1.29 16.45
C ILE A 55 7.12 2.00 15.44
N VAL A 56 8.23 1.36 15.09
CA VAL A 56 9.11 1.78 14.00
C VAL A 56 8.90 0.84 12.82
N PHE A 57 8.38 1.36 11.70
CA PHE A 57 8.28 0.64 10.44
C PHE A 57 9.62 0.75 9.70
N ASP A 58 10.33 -0.37 9.56
CA ASP A 58 11.65 -0.43 8.91
C ASP A 58 11.54 -0.63 7.40
N ARG A 59 10.63 -1.51 6.95
CA ARG A 59 10.45 -1.86 5.53
C ARG A 59 9.08 -2.48 5.31
N LEU A 60 8.39 -2.09 4.23
CA LEU A 60 7.21 -2.80 3.75
C LEU A 60 7.38 -3.20 2.29
N VAL A 61 7.02 -4.44 1.97
CA VAL A 61 7.19 -5.05 0.65
C VAL A 61 5.87 -5.68 0.22
N LEU A 62 5.48 -5.48 -1.04
CA LEU A 62 4.35 -6.13 -1.69
C LEU A 62 4.87 -6.83 -2.95
N SER A 63 4.81 -8.14 -3.00
CA SER A 63 5.12 -8.92 -4.20
C SER A 63 3.81 -9.40 -4.84
N LEU A 64 3.62 -9.05 -6.10
CA LEU A 64 2.52 -9.51 -6.96
C LEU A 64 3.07 -10.55 -7.95
N ARG A 65 2.38 -11.67 -8.13
CA ARG A 65 2.75 -12.75 -9.05
C ARG A 65 1.78 -12.84 -10.22
N ASP A 66 2.27 -13.23 -11.40
CA ASP A 66 1.46 -13.36 -12.62
C ASP A 66 0.29 -14.35 -12.49
N ASP A 67 0.34 -15.27 -11.52
CA ASP A 67 -0.75 -16.20 -11.19
C ASP A 67 -1.84 -15.60 -10.26
N GLY A 68 -1.85 -14.28 -10.07
CA GLY A 68 -2.83 -13.57 -9.25
C GLY A 68 -2.65 -13.76 -7.75
N ARG A 69 -1.51 -14.28 -7.28
CA ARG A 69 -1.17 -14.33 -5.85
C ARG A 69 -0.37 -13.12 -5.42
N PHE A 70 -0.61 -12.65 -4.19
CA PHE A 70 0.23 -11.64 -3.55
C PHE A 70 0.88 -12.16 -2.27
N ARG A 71 1.97 -11.51 -1.89
CA ARG A 71 2.53 -11.54 -0.54
C ARG A 71 2.90 -10.13 -0.14
N ALA A 72 2.30 -9.63 0.93
CA ALA A 72 2.76 -8.43 1.61
C ALA A 72 3.58 -8.82 2.85
N SER A 73 4.56 -8.00 3.20
CA SER A 73 5.29 -8.12 4.46
C SER A 73 5.66 -6.76 5.04
N VAL A 74 5.58 -6.67 6.37
CA VAL A 74 6.05 -5.53 7.16
C VAL A 74 7.13 -6.01 8.10
N ARG A 75 8.25 -5.30 8.10
CA ARG A 75 9.35 -5.44 9.05
C ARG A 75 9.30 -4.22 9.96
N TYR A 76 9.19 -4.44 11.26
CA TYR A 76 8.98 -3.37 12.24
C TYR A 76 9.57 -3.71 13.62
N ARG A 77 9.69 -2.71 14.48
CA ARG A 77 10.09 -2.84 15.88
C ARG A 77 9.02 -2.22 16.76
N ARG A 78 8.53 -2.94 17.77
CA ARG A 78 7.52 -2.44 18.72
C ARG A 78 8.11 -2.37 20.12
N THR A 79 7.93 -1.23 20.78
CA THR A 79 8.41 -0.96 22.14
C THR A 79 7.27 -0.51 23.03
N LEU A 80 7.32 -0.95 24.28
CA LEU A 80 6.43 -0.54 25.36
C LEU A 80 7.27 0.20 26.40
N TYR A 81 7.00 1.48 26.59
CA TYR A 81 7.53 2.24 27.73
C TYR A 81 6.38 2.46 28.71
N ALA A 82 6.30 1.56 29.71
CA ALA A 82 5.64 1.88 30.96
C ALA A 82 6.48 2.93 31.72
N ASN A 83 5.90 3.58 32.74
CA ASN A 83 6.61 4.55 33.57
C ASN A 83 7.75 3.95 34.45
N ASP A 84 7.98 2.63 34.43
CA ASP A 84 9.13 1.99 35.09
C ASP A 84 10.43 2.19 34.26
N PRO A 85 11.47 2.86 34.80
CA PRO A 85 12.73 3.08 34.10
C PRO A 85 13.51 1.81 33.73
N ARG A 86 13.22 0.64 34.32
CA ARG A 86 13.94 -0.64 34.09
C ARG A 86 13.83 -1.21 32.67
N GLY A 87 12.94 -0.67 31.82
CA GLY A 87 12.71 -1.18 30.47
C GLY A 87 13.66 -0.67 29.37
N ARG A 88 14.48 0.36 29.63
CA ARG A 88 15.12 1.16 28.57
C ARG A 88 16.26 0.48 27.78
N ASP A 89 16.96 -0.50 28.34
CA ASP A 89 18.18 -1.09 27.74
C ASP A 89 17.98 -2.40 26.96
N ARG A 90 16.74 -2.89 26.80
CA ARG A 90 16.51 -4.10 26.00
C ARG A 90 16.63 -3.79 24.50
N ARG A 91 17.52 -4.52 23.79
CA ARG A 91 17.53 -4.56 22.32
C ARG A 91 16.13 -4.96 21.83
N ILE A 92 15.42 -4.01 21.24
CA ILE A 92 14.04 -4.22 20.75
C ILE A 92 14.12 -5.23 19.60
N PRO A 93 13.47 -6.41 19.71
CA PRO A 93 13.55 -7.43 18.68
C PRO A 93 12.88 -6.94 17.40
N LEU A 94 13.50 -7.26 16.27
CA LEU A 94 12.92 -7.05 14.97
C LEU A 94 11.78 -8.04 14.76
N GLN A 95 10.59 -7.52 14.44
CA GLN A 95 9.40 -8.31 14.14
C GLN A 95 9.13 -8.29 12.65
N THR A 96 8.53 -9.35 12.14
CA THR A 96 8.06 -9.44 10.75
C THR A 96 6.67 -10.04 10.76
N MET A 97 5.75 -9.39 10.07
CA MET A 97 4.43 -9.95 9.73
C MET A 97 4.33 -10.04 8.21
N ALA A 98 3.58 -11.01 7.74
CA ALA A 98 3.26 -11.17 6.33
C ALA A 98 1.78 -11.52 6.18
N VAL A 99 1.22 -11.16 5.03
CA VAL A 99 -0.13 -11.54 4.61
C VAL A 99 0.00 -12.09 3.19
N THR A 100 -0.60 -13.23 2.92
CA THR A 100 -0.71 -13.82 1.57
C THR A 100 -2.16 -13.87 1.13
N GLY A 101 -2.37 -14.05 -0.16
CA GLY A 101 -3.70 -14.27 -0.71
C GLY A 101 -3.75 -14.07 -2.22
N ARG A 102 -4.94 -13.72 -2.73
CA ARG A 102 -5.20 -13.39 -4.13
C ARG A 102 -5.33 -11.89 -4.34
N TYR A 103 -4.97 -11.43 -5.54
CA TYR A 103 -5.21 -10.04 -5.94
C TYR A 103 -5.82 -9.97 -7.34
N GLU A 104 -6.60 -8.92 -7.57
CA GLU A 104 -7.23 -8.61 -8.86
C GLU A 104 -7.02 -7.13 -9.17
N ILE A 105 -6.86 -6.80 -10.47
CA ILE A 105 -6.74 -5.41 -10.92
C ILE A 105 -7.97 -5.07 -11.75
N VAL A 106 -8.76 -4.10 -11.29
CA VAL A 106 -10.00 -3.65 -11.93
C VAL A 106 -9.88 -2.16 -12.22
N GLY A 107 -9.56 -1.82 -13.48
CA GLY A 107 -9.18 -0.45 -13.82
C GLY A 107 -7.91 -0.05 -13.06
N SER A 108 -7.96 1.07 -12.33
CA SER A 108 -6.88 1.51 -11.45
C SER A 108 -6.97 0.95 -10.02
N GLU A 109 -7.98 0.16 -9.67
CA GLU A 109 -8.10 -0.47 -8.35
C GLU A 109 -7.31 -1.79 -8.30
N VAL A 110 -6.60 -2.05 -7.19
CA VAL A 110 -6.00 -3.35 -6.89
C VAL A 110 -6.67 -3.92 -5.65
N ARG A 111 -7.47 -4.96 -5.81
CA ARG A 111 -8.15 -5.64 -4.70
C ARG A 111 -7.25 -6.73 -4.14
N PHE A 112 -7.24 -6.87 -2.81
CA PHE A 112 -6.51 -7.91 -2.10
C PHE A 112 -7.50 -8.75 -1.29
N THR A 113 -7.45 -10.06 -1.49
CA THR A 113 -8.26 -11.05 -0.76
C THR A 113 -7.29 -11.94 0.02
N PRO A 114 -7.06 -11.67 1.33
CA PRO A 114 -6.16 -12.47 2.15
C PRO A 114 -6.61 -13.93 2.27
N ASP A 115 -5.64 -14.83 2.50
CA ASP A 115 -5.94 -16.21 2.89
C ASP A 115 -6.58 -16.21 4.30
N PRO A 116 -7.59 -17.07 4.59
CA PRO A 116 -8.38 -16.98 5.84
C PRO A 116 -7.60 -17.08 7.15
N SER A 117 -6.39 -17.66 7.14
CA SER A 117 -5.52 -17.76 8.31
C SER A 117 -4.79 -16.45 8.66
N GLU A 118 -4.61 -15.54 7.69
CA GLU A 118 -3.70 -14.39 7.83
C GLU A 118 -4.39 -13.10 8.26
N GLU A 119 -5.72 -12.97 8.09
CA GLU A 119 -6.48 -11.73 8.36
C GLU A 119 -6.52 -11.33 9.86
N THR A 120 -6.10 -12.22 10.76
CA THR A 120 -6.22 -12.04 12.22
C THR A 120 -5.07 -11.29 12.88
N ARG A 121 -3.98 -11.03 12.15
CA ARG A 121 -2.74 -10.46 12.74
C ARG A 121 -2.58 -8.99 12.39
N GLY A 122 -3.21 -8.10 13.16
CA GLY A 122 -2.77 -6.72 13.48
C GLY A 122 -2.51 -5.68 12.37
N LEU A 123 -2.42 -6.08 11.10
CA LEU A 123 -2.26 -5.24 9.92
C LEU A 123 -3.26 -5.71 8.86
N ARG A 124 -4.21 -4.84 8.53
CA ARG A 124 -5.24 -5.09 7.51
C ARG A 124 -4.94 -4.24 6.30
N MET A 125 -4.59 -4.87 5.17
CA MET A 125 -4.52 -4.19 3.88
C MET A 125 -5.92 -3.95 3.33
N LEU A 126 -6.12 -2.82 2.68
CA LEU A 126 -7.34 -2.47 1.94
C LEU A 126 -7.03 -2.41 0.43
N SER A 127 -8.05 -2.24 -0.42
CA SER A 127 -7.85 -2.05 -1.86
C SER A 127 -6.84 -0.93 -2.14
N GLY A 128 -5.82 -1.25 -2.93
CA GLY A 128 -4.83 -0.31 -3.42
C GLY A 128 -5.29 0.42 -4.70
N THR A 129 -4.48 1.38 -5.12
CA THR A 129 -4.66 2.13 -6.37
C THR A 129 -3.38 2.12 -7.18
N VAL A 130 -3.48 1.70 -8.44
CA VAL A 130 -2.42 1.84 -9.44
C VAL A 130 -2.29 3.32 -9.80
N VAL A 131 -1.14 3.92 -9.50
CA VAL A 131 -0.81 5.28 -9.94
C VAL A 131 -0.21 5.24 -11.34
N ASN A 132 0.70 4.28 -11.57
CA ASN A 132 1.29 3.98 -12.86
C ASN A 132 1.88 2.55 -12.84
N GLY A 133 2.43 2.07 -13.97
CA GLY A 133 3.02 0.72 -14.07
C GLY A 133 4.24 0.45 -13.16
N ARG A 134 4.71 1.44 -12.39
CA ARG A 134 5.80 1.35 -11.41
C ARG A 134 5.42 1.85 -10.01
N GLU A 135 4.18 2.28 -9.76
CA GLU A 135 3.76 2.83 -8.46
C GLU A 135 2.32 2.43 -8.10
N ILE A 136 2.17 1.93 -6.88
CA ILE A 136 0.89 1.57 -6.26
C ILE A 136 0.80 2.24 -4.89
N THR A 137 -0.36 2.81 -4.56
CA THR A 137 -0.66 3.24 -3.21
C THR A 137 -1.57 2.22 -2.52
N VAL A 138 -1.24 1.80 -1.31
CA VAL A 138 -2.03 0.80 -0.57
C VAL A 138 -2.42 1.38 0.80
N PRO A 139 -3.71 1.65 1.05
CA PRO A 139 -4.19 1.94 2.39
C PRO A 139 -4.04 0.70 3.28
N PHE A 140 -3.59 0.90 4.51
CA PHE A 140 -3.48 -0.16 5.51
C PHE A 140 -3.87 0.37 6.88
N GLN A 141 -4.47 -0.53 7.66
CA GLN A 141 -4.89 -0.29 9.03
C GLN A 141 -4.02 -1.12 9.98
N TYR A 142 -3.65 -0.54 11.13
CA TYR A 142 -2.99 -1.26 12.22
C TYR A 142 -3.40 -0.69 13.59
N ARG A 143 -3.01 -1.39 14.67
CA ARG A 143 -3.25 -0.95 16.05
C ARG A 143 -1.95 -0.62 16.78
N ASN A 144 -1.92 0.50 17.48
CA ASN A 144 -0.81 0.96 18.31
C ASN A 144 -1.33 1.42 19.68
N GLY A 145 -1.04 0.66 20.73
CA GLY A 145 -1.74 0.80 22.01
C GLY A 145 -3.22 0.45 21.89
N THR A 146 -4.08 1.25 22.49
CA THR A 146 -5.54 1.21 22.30
C THR A 146 -5.99 1.75 20.93
N ARG A 147 -5.15 2.51 20.23
CA ARG A 147 -5.56 3.29 19.05
C ARG A 147 -5.44 2.52 17.76
N GLU A 148 -6.49 2.58 16.95
CA GLU A 148 -6.47 2.16 15.55
C GLU A 148 -5.89 3.28 14.66
N ARG A 149 -5.24 2.89 13.58
CA ARG A 149 -4.48 3.78 12.68
C ARG A 149 -4.72 3.38 11.24
N ASP A 150 -5.31 4.28 10.46
CA ASP A 150 -5.40 4.16 9.00
C ASP A 150 -4.33 5.04 8.36
N ARG A 151 -3.45 4.45 7.54
CA ARG A 151 -2.35 5.13 6.85
C ARG A 151 -2.26 4.63 5.40
N ARG A 152 -1.51 5.32 4.54
CA ARG A 152 -1.34 4.94 3.13
C ARG A 152 0.12 4.69 2.79
N LEU A 153 0.44 3.49 2.32
CA LEU A 153 1.73 3.19 1.70
C LEU A 153 1.80 3.84 0.32
N VAL A 154 2.95 4.45 -0.01
CA VAL A 154 3.31 4.78 -1.39
C VAL A 154 4.46 3.87 -1.78
N MET A 155 4.18 2.92 -2.68
CA MET A 155 5.08 1.81 -3.00
C MET A 155 5.53 1.87 -4.45
N ARG A 156 6.84 1.76 -4.68
CA ARG A 156 7.42 1.74 -6.04
C ARG A 156 7.99 0.38 -6.39
N ARG A 157 7.87 0.02 -7.67
CA ARG A 157 8.39 -1.23 -8.23
C ARG A 157 9.92 -1.23 -8.10
N ASN A 158 10.45 -2.29 -7.51
CA ASN A 158 11.88 -2.52 -7.34
C ASN A 158 12.17 -3.99 -7.68
N ASP A 159 12.73 -4.19 -8.86
CA ASP A 159 13.03 -5.50 -9.43
C ASP A 159 14.34 -6.11 -8.90
N ASN A 160 15.09 -5.37 -8.08
CA ASN A 160 16.39 -5.78 -7.52
C ASN A 160 16.26 -6.44 -6.13
N ILE A 161 15.08 -6.96 -5.80
CA ILE A 161 14.79 -7.59 -4.50
C ILE A 161 14.46 -9.05 -4.74
N LEU A 162 15.49 -9.87 -4.51
CA LEU A 162 15.47 -11.32 -4.41
C LEU A 162 15.55 -11.71 -2.92
#